data_AF-A0A420EDV3-F1
#
_entry.id   AF-A0A420EDV3-F1
#
_cell.length_a   1.000
_cell.length_b   1.000
_cell.length_c   1.000
_cell.angle_alpha   90.00
_cell.angle_beta   90.00
_cell.angle_gamma   90.00
#
_symmetry.space_group_name_H-M   'P 1'
#
loop_
_entity.id
_entity.type
_entity.pdbx_description
1 polymer ?
#
loop_
_entity_poly.entity_id
_entity_poly.type
_entity_poly.pdbx_seq_one_letter_code
_entity_poly.pdbx_strand_id
1 'polypeptide(L)'
;MHRELGNIKVFYECDHAFHHTIAKAAKHPGATTFVNQTRLQLTRVRSLVVVEQGHMESVIKEHLQILKALDSGTIDQALKAMQFHLDTVYATIERLKNAHADFFVDKK
;
A
#
# COMPACT_ATOMS: atom_id res chain seq x y z
N MET A 1 -24.01 2.99 0.24
CA MET A 1 -23.27 1.86 -0.34
C MET A 1 -22.51 2.21 -1.63
N HIS A 2 -23.15 2.65 -2.73
CA HIS A 2 -22.42 2.92 -4.00
C HIS A 2 -21.31 3.98 -3.93
N ARG A 3 -21.50 5.05 -3.13
CA ARG A 3 -20.51 6.14 -2.97
C ARG A 3 -19.23 5.69 -2.25
N GLU A 4 -19.34 4.74 -1.35
CA GLU A 4 -18.25 4.21 -0.52
C GLU A 4 -17.38 3.25 -1.32
N LEU A 5 -18.00 2.36 -2.11
CA LEU A 5 -17.32 1.51 -3.10
C LEU A 5 -16.60 2.32 -4.18
N GLY A 6 -17.18 3.45 -4.60
CA GLY A 6 -16.53 4.39 -5.52
C GLY A 6 -15.26 5.02 -4.93
N ASN A 7 -15.29 5.39 -3.64
CA ASN A 7 -14.14 5.98 -2.95
C ASN A 7 -12.99 4.96 -2.79
N ILE A 8 -13.33 3.71 -2.49
CA ILE A 8 -12.37 2.59 -2.39
C ILE A 8 -11.64 2.35 -3.71
N LYS A 9 -12.38 2.31 -4.84
CA LYS A 9 -11.77 2.11 -6.16
C LYS A 9 -10.80 3.24 -6.51
N VAL A 10 -11.23 4.48 -6.30
CA VAL A 10 -10.40 5.67 -6.55
C VAL A 10 -9.15 5.66 -5.69
N PHE A 11 -9.27 5.31 -4.41
CA PHE A 11 -8.13 5.16 -3.52
C PHE A 11 -7.08 4.20 -4.10
N TYR A 12 -7.46 2.98 -4.50
CA TYR A 12 -6.50 2.02 -5.04
C TYR A 12 -5.86 2.43 -6.37
N GLU A 13 -6.61 3.13 -7.22
CA GLU A 13 -6.07 3.70 -8.46
C GLU A 13 -5.01 4.75 -8.18
N CYS A 14 -5.29 5.68 -7.27
CA CYS A 14 -4.35 6.72 -6.84
C CYS A 14 -3.11 6.12 -6.17
N ASP A 15 -3.30 5.14 -5.29
CA ASP A 15 -2.21 4.51 -4.55
C ASP A 15 -1.34 3.61 -5.45
N HIS A 16 -1.90 2.99 -6.50
CA HIS A 16 -1.09 2.37 -7.57
C HIS A 16 -0.31 3.41 -8.39
N ALA A 17 -0.96 4.50 -8.80
CA ALA A 17 -0.31 5.57 -9.57
C ALA A 17 0.84 6.22 -8.79
N PHE A 18 0.69 6.36 -7.47
CA PHE A 18 1.72 6.88 -6.58
C PHE A 18 3.00 6.02 -6.62
N HIS A 19 2.89 4.71 -6.35
CA HIS A 19 4.06 3.83 -6.37
C HIS A 19 4.69 3.71 -7.76
N HIS A 20 3.87 3.66 -8.82
CA HIS A 20 4.39 3.64 -10.19
C HIS A 20 5.21 4.90 -10.50
N THR A 21 4.75 6.06 -10.06
CA THR A 21 5.44 7.33 -10.25
C THR A 21 6.80 7.35 -9.55
N ILE A 22 6.86 6.89 -8.29
CA ILE A 22 8.12 6.78 -7.54
C ILE A 22 9.10 5.81 -8.23
N ALA A 23 8.64 4.63 -8.62
CA ALA A 23 9.47 3.62 -9.28
C ALA A 23 10.02 4.11 -10.63
N LYS A 24 9.19 4.81 -11.41
CA LYS A 24 9.59 5.43 -12.69
C LYS A 24 10.63 6.53 -12.46
N ALA A 25 10.42 7.40 -11.47
CA ALA A 25 11.37 8.46 -11.12
C ALA A 25 12.73 7.88 -10.68
N ALA A 26 12.73 6.75 -9.97
CA ALA A 26 13.94 6.03 -9.57
C ALA A 26 14.65 5.30 -10.73
N LYS A 27 14.18 5.41 -11.99
CA LYS A 27 14.68 4.66 -13.16
C LYS A 27 14.70 3.14 -12.98
N HIS A 28 13.86 2.61 -12.09
CA HIS A 28 13.69 1.19 -11.84
C HIS A 28 12.26 0.76 -12.23
N PRO A 29 11.89 0.80 -13.53
CA PRO A 29 10.55 0.45 -13.97
C PRO A 29 10.18 -1.00 -13.61
N GLY A 30 11.16 -1.92 -13.52
CA GLY A 30 10.97 -3.30 -13.05
C GLY A 30 10.54 -3.42 -11.59
N ALA A 31 10.83 -2.43 -10.74
CA ALA A 31 10.31 -2.39 -9.37
C ALA A 31 8.78 -2.21 -9.37
N THR A 32 8.22 -1.55 -10.38
CA THR A 32 6.76 -1.48 -10.58
C THR A 32 6.18 -2.87 -10.79
N THR A 33 6.84 -3.73 -11.57
CA THR A 33 6.36 -5.08 -11.83
C THR A 33 6.31 -5.93 -10.56
N PHE A 34 7.32 -5.81 -9.69
CA PHE A 34 7.34 -6.49 -8.40
C PHE A 34 6.25 -5.98 -7.44
N VAL A 35 6.11 -4.66 -7.29
CA VAL A 35 5.05 -4.05 -6.48
C VAL A 35 3.66 -4.44 -7.01
N ASN A 36 3.49 -4.53 -8.32
CA ASN A 36 2.24 -4.93 -8.97
C ASN A 36 1.92 -6.40 -8.80
N GLN A 37 2.91 -7.29 -8.88
CA GLN A 37 2.74 -8.73 -8.64
C GLN A 37 2.35 -9.02 -7.18
N THR A 38 2.99 -8.37 -6.22
CA THR A 38 2.62 -8.46 -4.80
C THR A 38 1.21 -7.89 -4.56
N ARG A 39 0.83 -6.79 -5.23
CA ARG A 39 -0.52 -6.21 -5.11
C ARG A 39 -1.64 -7.09 -5.62
N LEU A 40 -1.43 -7.84 -6.70
CA LEU A 40 -2.42 -8.78 -7.22
C LEU A 40 -2.73 -9.87 -6.18
N GLN A 41 -1.70 -10.36 -5.48
CA GLN A 41 -1.88 -11.31 -4.37
C GLN A 41 -2.63 -10.68 -3.19
N LEU A 42 -2.41 -9.39 -2.94
CA LEU A 42 -3.05 -8.65 -1.86
C LEU A 42 -4.43 -8.09 -2.22
N THR A 43 -4.91 -8.16 -3.46
CA THR A 43 -6.15 -7.47 -3.86
C THR A 43 -7.38 -7.96 -3.08
N ARG A 44 -7.50 -9.27 -2.86
CA ARG A 44 -8.57 -9.85 -2.03
C ARG A 44 -8.44 -9.47 -0.56
N VAL A 45 -7.21 -9.47 -0.05
CA VAL A 45 -6.89 -9.09 1.34
C VAL A 45 -7.23 -7.61 1.56
N ARG A 46 -6.87 -6.74 0.62
CA ARG A 46 -7.11 -5.30 0.67
C ARG A 46 -8.60 -4.95 0.68
N SER A 47 -9.42 -5.68 -0.07
CA SER A 47 -10.88 -5.50 0.03
C SER A 47 -11.46 -5.86 1.39
N LEU A 48 -10.80 -6.73 2.18
CA LEU A 48 -11.21 -7.03 3.55
C LEU A 48 -10.80 -5.91 4.53
N VAL A 49 -9.61 -5.32 4.35
CA VAL A 49 -9.11 -4.22 5.21
C VAL A 49 -9.87 -2.92 4.99
N VAL A 50 -10.33 -2.67 3.77
CA VAL A 50 -10.93 -1.37 3.45
C VAL A 50 -12.24 -1.13 4.20
N VAL A 51 -12.83 -2.20 4.75
CA VAL A 51 -14.01 -2.15 5.65
C VAL A 51 -13.62 -1.65 7.05
N GLU A 52 -12.32 -1.68 7.40
CA GLU A 52 -11.83 -1.15 8.65
C GLU A 52 -11.73 0.37 8.61
N GLN A 53 -12.51 0.98 9.50
CA GLN A 53 -12.58 2.41 9.65
C GLN A 53 -11.17 3.00 9.92
N GLY A 54 -10.77 3.98 9.11
CA GLY A 54 -9.50 4.68 9.29
C GLY A 54 -8.30 4.11 8.52
N HIS A 55 -8.43 2.94 7.87
CA HIS A 55 -7.30 2.34 7.13
C HIS A 55 -6.85 3.22 5.95
N MET A 56 -7.79 3.68 5.12
CA MET A 56 -7.47 4.54 3.97
C MET A 56 -6.83 5.85 4.42
N GLU A 57 -7.35 6.45 5.49
CA GLU A 57 -6.80 7.68 6.06
C GLU A 57 -5.38 7.50 6.60
N SER A 58 -5.05 6.33 7.19
CA SER A 58 -3.68 6.02 7.63
C SER A 58 -2.73 5.94 6.44
N VAL A 59 -3.10 5.18 5.40
CA VAL A 59 -2.25 5.00 4.22
C VAL A 59 -2.04 6.33 3.49
N ILE A 60 -3.07 7.18 3.40
CA ILE A 60 -2.93 8.53 2.84
C ILE A 60 -1.93 9.36 3.65
N LYS A 61 -1.98 9.31 4.99
CA LYS A 61 -1.02 10.03 5.84
C LYS A 61 0.42 9.53 5.63
N GLU A 62 0.60 8.22 5.47
CA GLU A 62 1.91 7.62 5.19
C GLU A 62 2.45 8.06 3.82
N HIS A 63 1.61 8.04 2.78
CA HIS A 63 1.98 8.52 1.44
C HIS A 63 2.37 9.99 1.45
N LEU A 64 1.67 10.84 2.21
CA LEU A 64 2.02 12.25 2.36
C LEU A 64 3.37 12.44 3.08
N GLN A 65 3.74 11.56 4.01
CA GLN A 65 5.06 11.60 4.64
C GLN A 65 6.18 11.22 3.67
N ILE A 66 5.95 10.19 2.85
CA ILE A 66 6.87 9.80 1.78
C ILE A 66 7.07 10.97 0.81
N LEU A 67 5.98 11.59 0.35
CA LEU A 67 6.05 12.71 -0.59
C LEU A 67 6.85 13.88 0.00
N LYS A 68 6.56 14.29 1.24
CA LYS A 68 7.31 15.36 1.92
C LYS A 68 8.80 15.06 2.05
N ALA A 69 9.16 13.80 2.31
CA ALA A 69 10.55 13.38 2.43
C ALA A 69 11.28 13.33 1.07
N LEU A 70 10.55 13.00 0.00
CA LEU A 70 11.08 13.10 -1.37
C LEU A 70 11.28 14.57 -1.77
N ASP A 71 10.30 15.44 -1.50
CA ASP A 71 10.35 16.86 -1.80
C ASP A 71 11.46 17.60 -1.05
N SER A 72 11.82 17.14 0.17
CA SER A 72 12.94 17.69 0.93
C SER A 72 14.32 17.28 0.39
N GLY A 73 14.37 16.35 -0.57
CA GLY A 73 15.63 15.82 -1.13
C GLY A 73 16.45 14.98 -0.15
N THR A 74 15.89 14.60 1.01
CA THR A 74 16.63 13.89 2.06
C THR A 74 16.44 12.38 1.92
N ILE A 75 17.45 11.70 1.36
CA ILE A 75 17.42 10.25 1.08
C ILE A 75 17.03 9.45 2.33
N ASP A 76 17.66 9.73 3.47
CA ASP A 76 17.39 9.01 4.72
C ASP A 76 15.95 9.15 5.21
N GLN A 77 15.34 10.33 5.01
CA GLN A 77 13.95 10.56 5.38
C GLN A 77 13.01 9.79 4.45
N ALA A 78 13.29 9.79 3.15
CA ALA A 78 12.48 9.08 2.17
C ALA A 78 12.53 7.56 2.40
N LEU A 79 13.72 7.02 2.71
CA LEU A 79 13.91 5.62 3.06
C LEU A 79 13.15 5.25 4.34
N LYS A 80 13.28 6.05 5.41
CA LYS A 80 12.57 5.81 6.67
C LYS A 80 11.05 5.85 6.49
N ALA A 81 10.54 6.80 5.72
CA ALA A 81 9.10 6.93 5.46
C ALA A 81 8.57 5.74 4.64
N MET A 82 9.32 5.29 3.62
CA MET A 82 8.94 4.12 2.84
C MET A 82 9.01 2.83 3.66
N GLN A 83 10.04 2.67 4.49
CA GLN A 83 10.16 1.51 5.38
C GLN A 83 8.98 1.44 6.34
N PHE A 84 8.65 2.57 6.98
CA PHE A 84 7.49 2.65 7.88
C PHE A 84 6.19 2.24 7.17
N HIS A 85 5.95 2.74 5.95
CA HIS A 85 4.79 2.36 5.15
C HIS A 85 4.75 0.86 4.82
N LEU A 86 5.90 0.24 4.54
CA LEU A 86 5.94 -1.22 4.32
C LEU A 86 5.64 -1.99 5.61
N ASP A 87 6.17 -1.54 6.74
CA ASP A 87 5.95 -2.16 8.05
C ASP A 87 4.47 -2.12 8.46
N THR A 88 3.76 -1.00 8.20
CA THR A 88 2.31 -0.90 8.45
C THR A 88 1.50 -1.85 7.56
N VAL A 89 1.91 -2.02 6.31
CA VAL A 89 1.32 -2.99 5.37
C VAL A 89 1.55 -4.42 5.85
N TYR A 90 2.76 -4.78 6.28
CA TYR A 90 3.04 -6.11 6.83
C TYR A 90 2.22 -6.41 8.09
N ALA A 91 2.17 -5.47 9.04
CA ALA A 91 1.35 -5.63 10.25
C ALA A 91 -0.13 -5.82 9.93
N THR A 92 -0.62 -5.11 8.90
CA THR A 92 -1.99 -5.24 8.41
C THR A 92 -2.23 -6.64 7.81
N ILE A 93 -1.30 -7.14 6.99
CA ILE A 93 -1.38 -8.49 6.40
C ILE A 93 -1.40 -9.57 7.49
N GLU A 94 -0.49 -9.50 8.46
CA GLU A 94 -0.42 -10.48 9.56
C GLU A 94 -1.72 -10.52 10.37
N ARG A 95 -2.27 -9.35 10.68
CA ARG A 95 -3.54 -9.24 11.41
C ARG A 95 -4.70 -9.87 10.63
N LEU A 96 -4.75 -9.68 9.31
CA LEU A 96 -5.78 -10.30 8.47
C LEU A 96 -5.57 -11.79 8.30
N LYS A 97 -4.33 -12.26 8.23
CA LYS A 97 -4.01 -13.69 8.23
C LYS A 97 -4.58 -14.36 9.48
N ASN A 98 -4.46 -13.70 10.63
CA ASN A 98 -5.04 -14.19 11.88
C ASN A 98 -6.58 -14.13 11.90
N ALA A 99 -7.19 -13.06 11.36
CA ALA A 99 -8.63 -12.87 11.37
C ALA A 99 -9.40 -13.68 10.30
N HIS A 100 -8.72 -14.03 9.20
CA HIS A 100 -9.30 -14.66 8.01
C HIS A 100 -8.41 -15.80 7.52
N ALA A 101 -8.00 -16.69 8.43
CA ALA A 101 -7.07 -17.79 8.14
C ALA A 101 -7.49 -18.63 6.91
N ASP A 102 -8.80 -18.82 6.70
CA ASP A 102 -9.37 -19.58 5.57
C ASP A 102 -9.07 -18.97 4.19
N PHE A 103 -8.65 -17.71 4.14
CA PHE A 103 -8.30 -16.99 2.89
C PHE A 103 -6.80 -17.05 2.56
N PHE A 104 -5.96 -17.56 3.47
CA PHE A 104 -4.51 -17.66 3.29
C PHE A 104 -4.09 -19.12 3.15
N VAL A 105 -3.45 -19.47 2.04
CA VAL A 105 -2.88 -20.80 1.84
C VAL A 105 -1.44 -20.76 2.35
N ASP A 106 -1.13 -21.49 3.42
CA ASP A 106 0.27 -21.70 3.81
C ASP A 106 0.95 -22.49 2.69
N LYS A 107 1.84 -21.83 1.94
CA LYS A 107 2.79 -22.54 1.10
C LYS A 107 3.88 -23.09 2.01
N LYS A 108 3.83 -24.41 2.22
CA LYS A 108 4.98 -25.20 2.66
C LYS A 108 6.18 -25.03 1.72
#